data_AF-A0A7Y2EMC6-F1
#
_entry.id   AF-A0A7Y2EMC6-F1
#
_cell.length_a   1.000
_cell.length_b   1.000
_cell.length_c   1.000
_cell.angle_alpha   90.00
_cell.angle_beta   90.00
_cell.angle_gamma   90.00
#
_symmetry.space_group_name_H-M   'P 1'
#
loop_
_entity.id
_entity.type
_entity.pdbx_description
1 polymer ?
#
loop_
_entity_poly.entity_id
_entity_poly.type
_entity_poly.pdbx_seq_one_letter_code
_entity_poly.pdbx_strand_id
1 'polypeptide(L)'
;GLKVERLIGIGESQSAGRMVTYVNAVHPTIELFDGFIVHSRGSGSSSLSQAPQVAVPTPNPSFLRTDLPEPVLSVQTETDVFGLGGVGGRQPDAAMYRLWEVPGTGHSDAYTVIKGPVDRGDDPTVAEVIETRDAQPPFIQCDLPINDGPGHFVLKAALAAVDTWILTGEAAPSAPFIELNADATALARDAYGNALGGVRTPYVDAPVARLSGEGQSGTSFCALFGVTELLDDATLAMLYPSREDYINAIDTTTDSAVDAGFIRPADGELIKAQARVSDAVGP
;
A
#
# COMPACT_ATOMS: atom_id res chain seq x y z
N GLY A 1 -4.52 -34.78 -3.81
CA GLY A 1 -4.06 -33.36 -3.92
C GLY A 1 -4.94 -32.50 -3.04
N LEU A 2 -4.52 -31.27 -2.77
CA LEU A 2 -5.38 -30.29 -2.10
C LEU A 2 -6.56 -29.91 -3.02
N LYS A 3 -7.74 -29.69 -2.44
CA LYS A 3 -8.92 -29.20 -3.16
C LYS A 3 -8.96 -27.68 -3.04
N VAL A 4 -9.08 -26.98 -4.17
CA VAL A 4 -9.25 -25.53 -4.17
C VAL A 4 -10.61 -25.20 -3.56
N GLU A 5 -10.61 -24.40 -2.50
CA GLU A 5 -11.83 -23.91 -1.85
C GLU A 5 -12.23 -22.52 -2.35
N ARG A 6 -11.24 -21.65 -2.59
CA ARG A 6 -11.41 -20.26 -3.03
C ARG A 6 -10.27 -19.85 -3.97
N LEU A 7 -10.56 -18.99 -4.93
CA LEU A 7 -9.59 -18.44 -5.87
C LEU A 7 -9.70 -16.90 -5.89
N ILE A 8 -8.64 -16.21 -5.48
CA ILE A 8 -8.58 -14.74 -5.45
C ILE A 8 -7.69 -14.25 -6.60
N GLY A 9 -8.21 -13.34 -7.41
CA GLY A 9 -7.48 -12.70 -8.50
C GLY A 9 -6.73 -11.47 -8.02
N ILE A 10 -5.41 -11.43 -8.16
CA ILE A 10 -4.57 -10.28 -7.74
C ILE A 10 -3.76 -9.78 -8.93
N GLY A 11 -3.76 -8.47 -9.14
CA GLY A 11 -2.93 -7.81 -10.14
C GLY A 11 -2.35 -6.51 -9.62
N GLU A 12 -1.06 -6.29 -9.86
CA GLU A 12 -0.32 -5.08 -9.50
C GLU A 12 0.08 -4.28 -10.74
N SER A 13 0.06 -2.94 -10.66
CA SER A 13 0.60 -2.06 -11.70
C SER A 13 -0.04 -2.30 -13.07
N GLN A 14 0.74 -2.71 -14.08
CA GLN A 14 0.20 -3.07 -15.40
C GLN A 14 -0.79 -4.25 -15.33
N SER A 15 -0.54 -5.23 -14.46
CA SER A 15 -1.46 -6.36 -14.22
C SER A 15 -2.73 -5.90 -13.52
N ALA A 16 -2.68 -4.85 -12.71
CA ALA A 16 -3.87 -4.23 -12.12
C ALA A 16 -4.74 -3.58 -13.20
N GLY A 17 -4.14 -2.88 -14.16
CA GLY A 17 -4.86 -2.36 -15.33
C GLY A 17 -5.57 -3.45 -16.13
N ARG A 18 -4.96 -4.63 -16.26
CA ARG A 18 -5.61 -5.82 -16.86
C ARG A 18 -6.68 -6.41 -15.96
N MET A 19 -6.48 -6.39 -14.64
CA MET A 19 -7.46 -6.86 -13.67
C MET A 19 -8.73 -6.02 -13.71
N VAL A 20 -8.63 -4.70 -13.86
CA VAL A 20 -9.81 -3.83 -14.06
C VAL A 20 -10.59 -4.25 -15.31
N THR A 21 -9.91 -4.52 -16.42
CA THR A 21 -10.54 -5.03 -17.65
C THR A 21 -11.21 -6.39 -17.41
N TYR A 22 -10.51 -7.30 -16.71
CA TYR A 22 -11.03 -8.63 -16.40
C TYR A 22 -12.29 -8.56 -15.55
N VAL A 23 -12.24 -7.87 -14.41
CA VAL A 23 -13.38 -7.71 -13.48
C VAL A 23 -14.57 -7.09 -14.19
N ASN A 24 -14.35 -6.05 -15.00
CA ASN A 24 -15.46 -5.32 -15.62
C ASN A 24 -16.11 -6.07 -16.80
N ALA A 25 -15.30 -6.70 -17.65
CA ALA A 25 -15.74 -7.18 -18.96
C ALA A 25 -15.65 -8.69 -19.17
N VAL A 26 -14.76 -9.38 -18.45
CA VAL A 26 -14.53 -10.82 -18.64
C VAL A 26 -15.21 -11.65 -17.56
N HIS A 27 -15.00 -11.32 -16.28
CA HIS A 27 -15.61 -12.02 -15.13
C HIS A 27 -17.14 -12.20 -15.24
N PRO A 28 -17.94 -11.22 -15.72
CA PRO A 28 -19.38 -11.43 -15.91
C PRO A 28 -19.76 -12.51 -16.94
N THR A 29 -18.79 -12.99 -17.72
CA THR A 29 -18.97 -14.04 -18.73
C THR A 29 -18.41 -15.40 -18.27
N ILE A 30 -17.64 -15.41 -17.18
CA ILE A 30 -17.00 -16.59 -16.60
C ILE A 30 -16.78 -16.41 -15.10
N GLU A 31 -17.45 -17.23 -14.30
CA GLU A 31 -17.28 -17.29 -12.85
C GLU A 31 -16.04 -18.13 -12.51
N LEU A 32 -14.88 -17.48 -12.35
CA LEU A 32 -13.61 -18.16 -12.02
C LEU A 32 -13.07 -17.79 -10.64
N PHE A 33 -13.10 -16.51 -10.30
CA PHE A 33 -12.56 -15.99 -9.04
C PHE A 33 -13.68 -15.66 -8.08
N ASP A 34 -13.45 -15.91 -6.80
CA ASP A 34 -14.39 -15.61 -5.72
C ASP A 34 -14.21 -14.19 -5.19
N GLY A 35 -13.13 -13.48 -5.58
CA GLY A 35 -12.85 -12.10 -5.18
C GLY A 35 -11.56 -11.58 -5.81
N PHE A 36 -11.34 -10.27 -5.67
CA PHE A 36 -10.28 -9.56 -6.38
C PHE A 36 -9.54 -8.55 -5.52
N ILE A 37 -8.23 -8.45 -5.77
CA ILE A 37 -7.39 -7.34 -5.30
C ILE A 37 -6.76 -6.64 -6.50
N VAL A 38 -7.00 -5.35 -6.62
CA VAL A 38 -6.45 -4.50 -7.68
C VAL A 38 -5.45 -3.54 -7.05
N HIS A 39 -4.17 -3.89 -7.12
CA HIS A 39 -3.08 -3.18 -6.45
C HIS A 39 -2.40 -2.19 -7.39
N SER A 40 -2.23 -0.94 -6.99
CA SER A 40 -1.41 0.04 -7.70
C SER A 40 -1.78 0.26 -9.18
N ARG A 41 -3.08 0.33 -9.47
CA ARG A 41 -3.60 0.72 -10.79
C ARG A 41 -3.53 2.23 -11.03
N GLY A 42 -3.44 2.66 -12.29
CA GLY A 42 -3.78 4.04 -12.69
C GLY A 42 -5.29 4.25 -12.93
N SER A 43 -5.68 5.43 -13.43
CA SER A 43 -7.10 5.78 -13.66
C SER A 43 -7.81 4.91 -14.72
N GLY A 44 -7.06 4.37 -15.69
CA GLY A 44 -7.58 3.58 -16.80
C GLY A 44 -7.57 2.07 -16.58
N SER A 45 -7.82 1.32 -17.64
CA SER A 45 -7.69 -0.14 -17.71
C SER A 45 -6.99 -0.54 -19.01
N SER A 46 -6.58 -1.81 -19.14
CA SER A 46 -5.99 -2.31 -20.39
C SER A 46 -7.05 -2.49 -21.48
N SER A 47 -6.68 -2.31 -22.75
CA SER A 47 -7.54 -2.62 -23.89
C SER A 47 -8.04 -4.06 -23.85
N LEU A 48 -9.26 -4.30 -24.35
CA LEU A 48 -9.87 -5.64 -24.43
C LEU A 48 -9.13 -6.57 -25.40
N SER A 49 -8.37 -5.99 -26.33
CA SER A 49 -7.53 -6.72 -27.29
C SER A 49 -6.12 -6.15 -27.29
N GLN A 50 -5.16 -6.98 -27.71
CA GLN A 50 -3.76 -6.62 -27.87
C GLN A 50 -3.26 -7.01 -29.26
N ALA A 51 -2.14 -6.43 -29.68
CA ALA A 51 -1.51 -6.75 -30.96
C ALA A 51 -1.27 -8.27 -31.10
N PRO A 52 -1.49 -8.86 -32.29
CA PRO A 52 -1.75 -8.20 -33.57
C PRO A 52 -3.22 -7.85 -33.86
N GLN A 53 -4.14 -8.03 -32.90
CA GLN A 53 -5.55 -7.69 -33.10
C GLN A 53 -5.74 -6.17 -33.09
N VAL A 54 -6.79 -5.68 -33.75
CA VAL A 54 -7.20 -4.26 -33.68
C VAL A 54 -7.51 -3.94 -32.22
N ALA A 55 -6.89 -2.87 -31.70
CA ALA A 55 -7.09 -2.42 -30.33
C ALA A 55 -8.54 -2.02 -30.10
N VAL A 56 -9.16 -2.61 -29.07
CA VAL A 56 -10.47 -2.23 -28.55
C VAL A 56 -10.24 -1.48 -27.24
N PRO A 57 -10.33 -0.13 -27.27
CA PRO A 57 -9.99 0.70 -26.11
C PRO A 57 -11.05 0.59 -25.00
N THR A 58 -10.66 1.00 -23.80
CA THR A 58 -11.54 1.11 -22.63
C THR A 58 -11.73 2.57 -22.22
N PRO A 59 -12.77 2.90 -21.43
CA PRO A 59 -12.96 4.25 -20.88
C PRO A 59 -11.78 4.70 -20.01
N ASN A 60 -11.51 6.02 -19.96
CA ASN A 60 -10.56 6.61 -19.02
C ASN A 60 -11.18 7.85 -18.35
N PRO A 61 -11.45 7.83 -17.03
CA PRO A 61 -11.17 6.74 -16.09
C PRO A 61 -12.02 5.49 -16.34
N SER A 62 -11.49 4.33 -15.93
CA SER A 62 -12.20 3.05 -15.86
C SER A 62 -12.57 2.75 -14.40
N PHE A 63 -13.82 2.97 -14.02
CA PHE A 63 -14.28 2.58 -12.68
C PHE A 63 -14.49 1.07 -12.58
N LEU A 64 -14.37 0.52 -11.37
CA LEU A 64 -14.69 -0.89 -11.10
C LEU A 64 -16.20 -1.00 -10.91
N ARG A 65 -16.83 -1.95 -11.59
CA ARG A 65 -18.26 -2.15 -11.46
C ARG A 65 -18.62 -2.63 -10.05
N THR A 66 -19.75 -2.16 -9.52
CA THR A 66 -20.18 -2.39 -8.13
C THR A 66 -21.42 -3.26 -8.02
N ASP A 67 -21.86 -3.83 -9.14
CA ASP A 67 -23.03 -4.71 -9.26
C ASP A 67 -22.67 -6.20 -9.33
N LEU A 68 -21.38 -6.53 -9.18
CA LEU A 68 -20.92 -7.91 -9.03
C LEU A 68 -21.13 -8.41 -7.59
N PRO A 69 -21.45 -9.70 -7.40
CA PRO A 69 -21.57 -10.29 -6.08
C PRO A 69 -20.21 -10.62 -5.43
N GLU A 70 -19.10 -10.60 -6.18
CA GLU A 70 -17.77 -10.87 -5.65
C GLU A 70 -17.08 -9.61 -5.11
N PRO A 71 -16.38 -9.72 -3.97
CA PRO A 71 -15.66 -8.60 -3.38
C PRO A 71 -14.49 -8.15 -4.24
N VAL A 72 -14.35 -6.83 -4.36
CA VAL A 72 -13.23 -6.16 -5.02
C VAL A 72 -12.62 -5.16 -4.06
N LEU A 73 -11.36 -5.37 -3.68
CA LEU A 73 -10.58 -4.43 -2.91
C LEU A 73 -9.50 -3.80 -3.79
N SER A 74 -9.62 -2.50 -4.08
CA SER A 74 -8.58 -1.74 -4.73
C SER A 74 -7.62 -1.21 -3.67
N VAL A 75 -6.32 -1.45 -3.84
CA VAL A 75 -5.27 -0.91 -2.96
C VAL A 75 -4.39 0.02 -3.79
N GLN A 76 -4.12 1.21 -3.28
CA GLN A 76 -3.28 2.23 -3.90
C GLN A 76 -2.19 2.63 -2.93
N THR A 77 -0.97 2.72 -3.43
CA THR A 77 0.15 3.33 -2.71
C THR A 77 0.07 4.85 -2.86
N GLU A 78 0.72 5.60 -1.97
CA GLU A 78 0.87 7.06 -2.12
C GLU A 78 1.38 7.47 -3.51
N THR A 79 2.37 6.74 -4.08
CA THR A 79 2.87 6.99 -5.45
C THR A 79 1.78 6.92 -6.51
N ASP A 80 0.83 6.00 -6.38
CA ASP A 80 -0.15 5.71 -7.42
C ASP A 80 -1.16 6.83 -7.60
N VAL A 81 -1.49 7.53 -6.51
CA VAL A 81 -2.54 8.56 -6.46
C VAL A 81 -2.30 9.62 -7.54
N PHE A 82 -1.12 10.23 -7.56
CA PHE A 82 -0.75 11.19 -8.62
C PHE A 82 0.24 10.63 -9.64
N GLY A 83 1.22 9.83 -9.21
CA GLY A 83 2.28 9.30 -10.09
C GLY A 83 1.75 8.42 -11.22
N LEU A 84 0.68 7.66 -10.97
CA LEU A 84 -0.03 6.87 -11.99
C LEU A 84 -1.42 7.45 -12.36
N GLY A 85 -1.77 8.61 -11.79
CA GLY A 85 -3.08 9.24 -11.96
C GLY A 85 -4.24 8.48 -11.30
N GLY A 86 -3.97 7.60 -10.32
CA GLY A 86 -4.97 6.81 -9.60
C GLY A 86 -6.10 7.64 -8.99
N VAL A 87 -5.84 8.91 -8.65
CA VAL A 87 -6.82 9.89 -8.15
C VAL A 87 -8.05 10.01 -9.04
N GLY A 88 -7.88 9.92 -10.37
CA GLY A 88 -8.99 9.98 -11.33
C GLY A 88 -9.88 8.73 -11.31
N GLY A 89 -9.41 7.63 -10.70
CA GLY A 89 -10.13 6.38 -10.51
C GLY A 89 -10.79 6.23 -9.14
N ARG A 90 -10.68 7.21 -8.23
CA ARG A 90 -11.33 7.17 -6.91
C ARG A 90 -12.83 6.97 -7.04
N GLN A 91 -13.36 6.05 -6.25
CA GLN A 91 -14.77 5.67 -6.19
C GLN A 91 -15.16 5.50 -4.72
N PRO A 92 -16.37 5.92 -4.31
CA PRO A 92 -16.85 5.65 -2.97
C PRO A 92 -17.02 4.14 -2.75
N ASP A 93 -17.01 3.72 -1.49
CA ASP A 93 -17.35 2.36 -1.12
C ASP A 93 -18.73 1.95 -1.64
N ALA A 94 -18.85 0.67 -2.02
CA ALA A 94 -20.11 0.06 -2.44
C ALA A 94 -20.30 -1.31 -1.78
N ALA A 95 -21.43 -1.97 -2.04
CA ALA A 95 -21.76 -3.24 -1.38
C ALA A 95 -20.64 -4.29 -1.47
N MET A 96 -19.98 -4.41 -2.65
CA MET A 96 -18.89 -5.35 -2.92
C MET A 96 -17.58 -4.66 -3.34
N TYR A 97 -17.42 -3.36 -3.05
CA TYR A 97 -16.22 -2.60 -3.43
C TYR A 97 -15.66 -1.78 -2.28
N ARG A 98 -14.34 -1.80 -2.12
CA ARG A 98 -13.57 -0.94 -1.22
C ARG A 98 -12.34 -0.37 -1.94
N LEU A 99 -11.95 0.84 -1.55
CA LEU A 99 -10.68 1.46 -1.97
C LEU A 99 -9.85 1.83 -0.73
N TRP A 100 -8.65 1.29 -0.65
CA TRP A 100 -7.64 1.66 0.34
C TRP A 100 -6.52 2.43 -0.33
N GLU A 101 -6.22 3.62 0.19
CA GLU A 101 -5.05 4.40 -0.22
C GLU A 101 -4.11 4.49 0.97
N VAL A 102 -2.86 4.10 0.80
CA VAL A 102 -1.91 3.92 1.91
C VAL A 102 -0.87 5.04 1.89
N PRO A 103 -0.89 6.00 2.83
CA PRO A 103 0.14 7.03 2.94
C PRO A 103 1.48 6.43 3.36
N GLY A 104 2.57 7.08 2.95
CA GLY A 104 3.93 6.66 3.28
C GLY A 104 4.48 5.50 2.45
N THR A 105 3.81 5.09 1.36
CA THR A 105 4.22 3.93 0.54
C THR A 105 4.65 4.32 -0.86
N GLY A 106 5.71 3.69 -1.37
CA GLY A 106 6.09 3.70 -2.78
C GLY A 106 5.28 2.71 -3.62
N HIS A 107 5.24 2.90 -4.95
CA HIS A 107 4.72 1.89 -5.89
C HIS A 107 5.55 0.60 -5.87
N SER A 108 6.85 0.76 -5.62
CA SER A 108 7.75 -0.31 -5.16
C SER A 108 8.55 0.24 -3.99
N ASP A 109 9.06 -0.63 -3.14
CA ASP A 109 9.71 -0.25 -1.89
C ASP A 109 10.83 -1.23 -1.52
N ALA A 110 11.59 -0.93 -0.47
CA ALA A 110 12.64 -1.80 0.04
C ALA A 110 12.13 -3.19 0.43
N TYR A 111 10.85 -3.34 0.80
CA TYR A 111 10.29 -4.66 1.06
C TYR A 111 10.20 -5.50 -0.21
N THR A 112 9.71 -4.94 -1.33
CA THR A 112 9.57 -5.68 -2.59
C THR A 112 10.89 -6.23 -3.14
N VAL A 113 12.01 -5.55 -2.91
CA VAL A 113 13.31 -5.87 -3.53
C VAL A 113 14.39 -6.36 -2.59
N ILE A 114 14.34 -6.00 -1.30
CA ILE A 114 15.39 -6.34 -0.31
C ILE A 114 14.85 -7.27 0.78
N LYS A 115 13.81 -6.84 1.51
CA LYS A 115 13.37 -7.56 2.72
C LYS A 115 12.48 -8.76 2.40
N GLY A 116 11.47 -8.56 1.56
CA GLY A 116 10.46 -9.56 1.19
C GLY A 116 11.02 -10.87 0.62
N PRO A 117 12.08 -10.87 -0.23
CA PRO A 117 12.67 -12.12 -0.71
C PRO A 117 13.23 -13.05 0.37
N VAL A 118 13.56 -12.53 1.54
CA VAL A 118 14.10 -13.30 2.67
C VAL A 118 13.18 -13.33 3.89
N ASP A 119 12.09 -12.57 3.87
CA ASP A 119 11.10 -12.54 4.94
C ASP A 119 10.36 -13.88 5.06
N ARG A 120 10.38 -14.44 6.26
CA ARG A 120 9.67 -15.68 6.63
C ARG A 120 8.50 -15.42 7.58
N GLY A 121 8.27 -14.17 7.96
CA GLY A 121 7.21 -13.74 8.86
C GLY A 121 7.51 -13.91 10.35
N ASP A 122 8.77 -14.12 10.72
CA ASP A 122 9.21 -14.37 12.10
C ASP A 122 10.34 -13.45 12.60
N ASP A 123 10.88 -12.58 11.73
CA ASP A 123 11.97 -11.67 12.06
C ASP A 123 11.46 -10.22 12.20
N PRO A 124 11.51 -9.60 13.39
CA PRO A 124 11.03 -8.23 13.59
C PRO A 124 11.84 -7.17 12.81
N THR A 125 13.07 -7.47 12.38
CA THR A 125 13.88 -6.52 11.60
C THR A 125 13.23 -6.13 10.27
N VAL A 126 12.27 -6.93 9.78
CA VAL A 126 11.45 -6.56 8.62
C VAL A 126 10.71 -5.23 8.83
N ALA A 127 10.35 -4.91 10.07
CA ALA A 127 9.63 -3.71 10.47
C ALA A 127 10.54 -2.49 10.70
N GLU A 128 11.87 -2.64 10.65
CA GLU A 128 12.82 -1.54 10.80
C GLU A 128 12.73 -0.58 9.62
N VAL A 129 12.76 0.73 9.85
CA VAL A 129 12.85 1.71 8.73
C VAL A 129 14.32 1.95 8.42
N ILE A 130 14.73 1.67 7.19
CA ILE A 130 16.11 1.86 6.73
C ILE A 130 16.21 2.87 5.58
N GLU A 131 17.36 3.54 5.50
CA GLU A 131 17.75 4.31 4.31
C GLU A 131 18.71 3.49 3.44
N THR A 132 18.27 3.19 2.22
CA THR A 132 19.13 2.62 1.20
C THR A 132 18.81 3.22 -0.15
N ARG A 133 19.84 3.60 -0.91
CA ARG A 133 19.69 4.02 -2.31
C ARG A 133 19.69 2.85 -3.29
N ASP A 134 20.05 1.67 -2.81
CA ASP A 134 20.27 0.51 -3.66
C ASP A 134 19.00 -0.33 -3.73
N ALA A 135 18.22 -0.12 -4.79
CA ALA A 135 16.96 -0.81 -5.00
C ALA A 135 17.15 -2.21 -5.60
N GLN A 136 18.28 -2.47 -6.27
CA GLN A 136 18.63 -3.80 -6.73
C GLN A 136 20.12 -3.81 -7.09
N PRO A 137 21.03 -4.18 -6.19
CA PRO A 137 22.45 -4.17 -6.49
C PRO A 137 22.82 -5.19 -7.58
N PRO A 138 23.72 -4.87 -8.54
CA PRO A 138 24.27 -3.56 -8.89
C PRO A 138 23.48 -2.82 -10.00
N PHE A 139 22.22 -3.18 -10.22
CA PHE A 139 21.43 -2.81 -11.40
C PHE A 139 20.59 -1.54 -11.24
N ILE A 140 20.10 -1.24 -10.03
CA ILE A 140 19.23 -0.09 -9.78
C ILE A 140 19.69 0.64 -8.52
N GLN A 141 20.28 1.82 -8.72
CA GLN A 141 20.64 2.75 -7.67
C GLN A 141 19.92 4.08 -7.92
N CYS A 142 19.18 4.55 -6.91
CA CYS A 142 18.41 5.78 -6.97
C CYS A 142 19.11 6.96 -6.31
N ASP A 143 18.65 8.18 -6.64
CA ASP A 143 19.29 9.40 -6.16
C ASP A 143 18.98 9.67 -4.69
N LEU A 144 17.84 9.24 -4.17
CA LEU A 144 17.46 9.33 -2.76
C LEU A 144 17.24 7.93 -2.19
N PRO A 145 17.29 7.73 -0.86
CA PRO A 145 16.92 6.45 -0.27
C PRO A 145 15.51 6.05 -0.71
N ILE A 146 15.34 4.81 -1.17
CA ILE A 146 14.05 4.30 -1.60
C ILE A 146 13.09 4.18 -0.41
N ASN A 147 11.79 4.26 -0.69
CA ASN A 147 10.75 4.08 0.32
C ASN A 147 10.89 2.73 1.01
N ASP A 148 10.72 2.73 2.33
CA ASP A 148 10.67 1.55 3.18
C ASP A 148 9.40 1.58 4.04
N GLY A 149 8.30 1.94 3.37
CA GLY A 149 7.01 2.15 3.99
C GLY A 149 6.23 0.87 4.28
N PRO A 150 5.03 1.01 4.87
CA PRO A 150 4.25 -0.10 5.42
C PRO A 150 3.44 -0.90 4.39
N GLY A 151 3.70 -0.73 3.09
CA GLY A 151 2.80 -1.20 2.02
C GLY A 151 2.50 -2.70 2.11
N HIS A 152 3.52 -3.49 2.40
CA HIS A 152 3.39 -4.94 2.55
C HIS A 152 2.53 -5.38 3.75
N PHE A 153 2.53 -4.64 4.87
CA PHE A 153 1.67 -4.94 6.02
C PHE A 153 0.20 -4.72 5.69
N VAL A 154 -0.12 -3.60 5.05
CA VAL A 154 -1.49 -3.29 4.63
C VAL A 154 -1.95 -4.24 3.52
N LEU A 155 -1.07 -4.65 2.60
CA LEU A 155 -1.42 -5.62 1.56
C LEU A 155 -1.69 -7.02 2.13
N LYS A 156 -0.93 -7.46 3.15
CA LYS A 156 -1.24 -8.69 3.91
C LYS A 156 -2.61 -8.60 4.59
N ALA A 157 -2.93 -7.45 5.18
CA ALA A 157 -4.25 -7.21 5.77
C ALA A 157 -5.37 -7.21 4.73
N ALA A 158 -5.16 -6.57 3.57
CA ALA A 158 -6.09 -6.54 2.45
C ALA A 158 -6.42 -7.95 1.94
N LEU A 159 -5.41 -8.81 1.79
CA LEU A 159 -5.61 -10.20 1.41
C LEU A 159 -6.48 -10.97 2.41
N ALA A 160 -6.18 -10.84 3.70
CA ALA A 160 -6.98 -11.48 4.75
C ALA A 160 -8.41 -10.92 4.82
N ALA A 161 -8.59 -9.63 4.57
CA ALA A 161 -9.90 -8.99 4.54
C ALA A 161 -10.74 -9.50 3.36
N VAL A 162 -10.16 -9.64 2.17
CA VAL A 162 -10.88 -10.23 1.02
C VAL A 162 -11.23 -11.70 1.28
N ASP A 163 -10.32 -12.52 1.81
CA ASP A 163 -10.62 -13.92 2.15
C ASP A 163 -11.78 -14.02 3.17
N THR A 164 -11.77 -13.17 4.20
CA THR A 164 -12.85 -13.11 5.19
C THR A 164 -14.17 -12.66 4.56
N TRP A 165 -14.12 -11.67 3.66
CA TRP A 165 -15.29 -11.16 2.96
C TRP A 165 -15.94 -12.22 2.08
N ILE A 166 -15.15 -13.00 1.35
CA ILE A 166 -15.62 -14.15 0.57
C ILE A 166 -16.29 -15.18 1.49
N LEU A 167 -15.66 -15.49 2.63
CA LEU A 167 -16.11 -16.56 3.53
C LEU A 167 -17.39 -16.22 4.29
N THR A 168 -17.54 -14.96 4.71
CA THR A 168 -18.52 -14.57 5.72
C THR A 168 -19.54 -13.55 5.21
N GLY A 169 -19.24 -12.87 4.11
CA GLY A 169 -19.97 -11.70 3.65
C GLY A 169 -19.64 -10.41 4.43
N GLU A 170 -18.76 -10.46 5.42
CA GLU A 170 -18.30 -9.27 6.16
C GLU A 170 -17.35 -8.45 5.29
N ALA A 171 -17.77 -7.24 4.93
CA ALA A 171 -16.97 -6.41 4.04
C ALA A 171 -15.64 -5.98 4.65
N ALA A 172 -14.61 -5.88 3.81
CA ALA A 172 -13.35 -5.28 4.22
C ALA A 172 -13.60 -3.87 4.82
N PRO A 173 -12.81 -3.45 5.82
CA PRO A 173 -12.93 -2.14 6.45
C PRO A 173 -13.03 -0.99 5.43
N SER A 174 -13.86 0.00 5.74
CA SER A 174 -13.90 1.26 5.00
C SER A 174 -12.70 2.13 5.40
N ALA A 175 -12.13 2.87 4.45
CA ALA A 175 -11.03 3.79 4.70
C ALA A 175 -11.31 5.16 4.05
N PRO A 176 -10.89 6.28 4.67
CA PRO A 176 -10.85 7.55 3.98
C PRO A 176 -9.82 7.51 2.84
N PHE A 177 -9.94 8.40 1.87
CA PHE A 177 -8.88 8.62 0.88
C PHE A 177 -7.72 9.40 1.50
N ILE A 178 -6.54 9.31 0.89
CA ILE A 178 -5.44 10.25 1.19
C ILE A 178 -5.93 11.65 0.85
N GLU A 179 -5.75 12.57 1.79
CA GLU A 179 -6.21 13.95 1.68
C GLU A 179 -5.44 14.68 0.59
N LEU A 180 -6.15 15.51 -0.16
CA LEU A 180 -5.56 16.41 -1.14
C LEU A 180 -5.46 17.81 -0.54
N ASN A 181 -4.50 18.60 -1.04
CA ASN A 181 -4.46 20.03 -0.76
C ASN A 181 -5.71 20.75 -1.30
N ALA A 182 -5.89 22.02 -0.91
CA ALA A 182 -7.12 22.77 -1.18
C ALA A 182 -7.46 22.94 -2.68
N ASP A 183 -6.46 22.96 -3.56
CA ASP A 183 -6.58 23.03 -5.02
C ASP A 183 -6.59 21.67 -5.71
N ALA A 184 -6.50 20.57 -4.95
CA ALA A 184 -6.50 19.19 -5.43
C ALA A 184 -5.39 18.87 -6.45
N THR A 185 -4.23 19.50 -6.30
CA THR A 185 -3.05 19.33 -7.18
C THR A 185 -1.94 18.48 -6.56
N ALA A 186 -1.96 18.30 -5.24
CA ALA A 186 -1.00 17.49 -4.51
C ALA A 186 -1.63 16.88 -3.25
N LEU A 187 -0.90 15.96 -2.61
CA LEU A 187 -1.31 15.38 -1.34
C LEU A 187 -1.16 16.42 -0.20
N ALA A 188 -2.13 16.46 0.70
CA ALA A 188 -1.98 17.19 1.96
C ALA A 188 -1.02 16.42 2.87
N ARG A 189 -0.11 17.14 3.54
CA ARG A 189 0.95 16.55 4.38
C ARG A 189 0.94 17.14 5.77
N ASP A 190 1.34 16.33 6.75
CA ASP A 190 1.56 16.76 8.13
C ASP A 190 2.86 17.57 8.29
N ALA A 191 3.17 17.96 9.52
CA ALA A 191 4.38 18.73 9.84
C ALA A 191 5.69 17.96 9.60
N TYR A 192 5.63 16.64 9.45
CA TYR A 192 6.77 15.74 9.20
C TYR A 192 6.87 15.32 7.72
N GLY A 193 5.95 15.79 6.88
CA GLY A 193 5.94 15.54 5.45
C GLY A 193 5.27 14.22 5.04
N ASN A 194 4.58 13.53 5.96
CA ASN A 194 3.79 12.34 5.64
C ASN A 194 2.38 12.73 5.16
N ALA A 195 1.82 12.00 4.21
CA ALA A 195 0.49 12.31 3.68
C ALA A 195 -0.63 12.07 4.71
N LEU A 196 -1.62 12.96 4.74
CA LEU A 196 -2.80 12.90 5.61
C LEU A 196 -3.90 12.00 5.04
N GLY A 197 -4.82 11.53 5.89
CA GLY A 197 -5.91 10.63 5.50
C GLY A 197 -5.44 9.22 5.13
N GLY A 198 -6.24 8.50 4.35
CA GLY A 198 -5.90 7.14 3.92
C GLY A 198 -5.96 6.09 5.03
N VAL A 199 -5.39 4.92 4.72
CA VAL A 199 -5.13 3.83 5.68
C VAL A 199 -3.87 4.15 6.46
N ARG A 200 -4.03 4.85 7.59
CA ARG A 200 -2.93 5.25 8.47
C ARG A 200 -2.33 4.04 9.20
N THR A 201 -1.02 4.07 9.41
CA THR A 201 -0.23 3.01 10.06
C THR A 201 0.73 3.64 11.07
N PRO A 202 1.37 2.84 11.96
CA PRO A 202 2.37 3.35 12.91
C PRO A 202 3.51 4.12 12.23
N TYR A 203 3.83 3.79 10.98
CA TYR A 203 4.92 4.42 10.24
C TYR A 203 4.68 5.89 9.87
N VAL A 204 3.42 6.32 9.88
CA VAL A 204 3.04 7.71 9.64
C VAL A 204 2.38 8.37 10.85
N ASP A 205 1.78 7.59 11.77
CA ASP A 205 1.16 8.09 13.01
C ASP A 205 2.14 8.19 14.20
N ALA A 206 3.19 7.37 14.21
CA ALA A 206 4.33 7.43 15.12
C ALA A 206 5.64 7.39 14.30
N PRO A 207 5.87 8.40 13.44
CA PRO A 207 6.95 8.35 12.47
C PRO A 207 8.34 8.45 13.13
N VAL A 208 9.29 7.68 12.61
CA VAL A 208 10.74 7.89 12.78
C VAL A 208 11.41 8.39 11.51
N ALA A 209 10.64 8.46 10.42
CA ALA A 209 11.06 8.92 9.11
C ALA A 209 9.91 9.67 8.45
N ARG A 210 10.25 10.57 7.54
CA ARG A 210 9.36 10.99 6.46
C ARG A 210 9.36 9.89 5.41
N LEU A 211 8.19 9.34 5.16
CA LEU A 211 7.95 8.35 4.12
C LEU A 211 7.05 8.98 3.05
N SER A 212 7.47 8.88 1.79
CA SER A 212 6.77 9.54 0.69
C SER A 212 6.73 8.62 -0.53
N GLY A 213 5.59 8.59 -1.20
CA GLY A 213 5.48 7.97 -2.53
C GLY A 213 6.02 8.87 -3.65
N GLU A 214 6.34 10.12 -3.34
CA GLU A 214 6.76 11.17 -4.28
C GLU A 214 8.21 11.63 -4.03
N GLY A 215 8.82 12.24 -5.05
CA GLY A 215 10.09 12.98 -4.92
C GLY A 215 11.36 12.22 -5.30
N GLN A 216 11.26 10.95 -5.69
CA GLN A 216 12.40 10.14 -6.11
C GLN A 216 12.87 10.46 -7.54
N SER A 217 14.18 10.42 -7.76
CA SER A 217 14.80 10.61 -9.07
C SER A 217 15.89 9.56 -9.33
N GLY A 218 16.41 9.55 -10.55
CA GLY A 218 17.47 8.64 -10.97
C GLY A 218 17.11 7.91 -12.26
N THR A 219 17.77 6.78 -12.50
CA THR A 219 17.60 5.99 -13.74
C THR A 219 16.54 4.91 -13.59
N SER A 220 16.17 4.26 -14.71
CA SER A 220 15.30 3.08 -14.71
C SER A 220 13.94 3.33 -14.03
N PHE A 221 13.60 2.54 -13.02
CA PHE A 221 12.32 2.59 -12.32
C PHE A 221 12.34 3.45 -11.04
N CYS A 222 13.39 4.24 -10.80
CA CYS A 222 13.52 5.00 -9.54
C CYS A 222 12.31 5.88 -9.21
N ALA A 223 11.65 6.48 -10.20
CA ALA A 223 10.44 7.27 -9.96
C ALA A 223 9.28 6.51 -9.27
N LEU A 224 9.31 5.17 -9.26
CA LEU A 224 8.32 4.31 -8.62
C LEU A 224 8.67 3.94 -7.18
N PHE A 225 9.92 4.19 -6.75
CA PHE A 225 10.41 3.70 -5.46
C PHE A 225 10.09 4.59 -4.27
N GLY A 226 9.49 5.77 -4.48
CA GLY A 226 9.29 6.75 -3.40
C GLY A 226 10.59 7.11 -2.66
N VAL A 227 10.46 7.71 -1.48
CA VAL A 227 11.56 8.19 -0.66
C VAL A 227 11.38 7.81 0.80
N THR A 228 12.49 7.48 1.45
CA THR A 228 12.67 7.47 2.91
C THR A 228 13.64 8.57 3.31
N GLU A 229 13.31 9.32 4.35
CA GLU A 229 14.18 10.31 4.97
C GLU A 229 14.03 10.20 6.50
N LEU A 230 15.04 9.68 7.19
CA LEU A 230 15.00 9.56 8.66
C LEU A 230 14.87 10.93 9.30
N LEU A 231 14.06 11.03 10.36
CA LEU A 231 13.94 12.26 11.13
C LEU A 231 15.24 12.50 11.91
N ASP A 232 15.61 13.77 12.08
CA ASP A 232 16.78 14.13 12.87
C ASP A 232 16.56 13.92 14.38
N ASP A 233 17.67 13.77 15.13
CA ASP A 233 17.65 13.54 16.57
C ASP A 233 16.85 14.60 17.34
N ALA A 234 16.88 15.86 16.89
CA ALA A 234 16.16 16.95 17.53
C ALA A 234 14.63 16.78 17.38
N THR A 235 14.18 16.38 16.20
CA THR A 235 12.78 16.09 15.90
C THR A 235 12.31 14.85 16.66
N LEU A 236 13.13 13.79 16.66
CA LEU A 236 12.84 12.56 17.40
C LEU A 236 12.77 12.80 18.91
N ALA A 237 13.67 13.60 19.48
CA ALA A 237 13.63 13.96 20.91
C ALA A 237 12.42 14.83 21.29
N MET A 238 11.89 15.62 20.34
CA MET A 238 10.64 16.36 20.56
C MET A 238 9.41 15.46 20.47
N LEU A 239 9.40 14.50 19.55
CA LEU A 239 8.31 13.54 19.37
C LEU A 239 8.26 12.49 20.49
N TYR A 240 9.43 11.98 20.85
CA TYR A 240 9.64 10.90 21.81
C TYR A 240 10.71 11.34 22.82
N PRO A 241 10.31 12.04 23.90
CA PRO A 241 11.24 12.48 24.94
C PRO A 241 12.01 11.35 25.64
N SER A 242 11.50 10.12 25.54
CA SER A 242 12.14 8.90 26.03
C SER A 242 11.88 7.71 25.10
N ARG A 243 12.68 6.64 25.26
CA ARG A 243 12.42 5.35 24.61
C ARG A 243 11.04 4.77 24.96
N GLU A 244 10.56 4.99 26.19
CA GLU A 244 9.24 4.52 26.62
C GLU A 244 8.11 5.27 25.89
N ASP A 245 8.28 6.56 25.63
CA ASP A 245 7.31 7.35 24.84
C ASP A 245 7.22 6.84 23.39
N TYR A 246 8.35 6.50 22.78
CA TYR A 246 8.39 5.87 21.45
C TYR A 246 7.69 4.52 21.42
N ILE A 247 7.99 3.64 22.37
CA ILE A 247 7.35 2.31 22.47
C ILE A 247 5.85 2.45 22.68
N ASN A 248 5.41 3.35 23.56
CA ASN A 248 3.98 3.60 23.81
C ASN A 248 3.26 4.15 22.57
N ALA A 249 3.91 5.04 21.81
CA ALA A 249 3.37 5.56 20.57
C ALA A 249 3.23 4.46 19.51
N ILE A 250 4.24 3.60 19.34
CA ILE A 250 4.17 2.45 18.43
C ILE A 250 3.10 1.46 18.88
N ASP A 251 3.06 1.08 20.16
CA ASP A 251 2.07 0.13 20.67
C ASP A 251 0.64 0.66 20.41
N THR A 252 0.37 1.93 20.77
CA THR A 252 -0.94 2.57 20.59
C THR A 252 -1.38 2.64 19.12
N THR A 253 -0.49 3.11 18.25
CA THR A 253 -0.81 3.28 16.81
C THR A 253 -0.90 1.93 16.10
N THR A 254 -0.11 0.94 16.53
CA THR A 254 -0.16 -0.43 15.99
C THR A 254 -1.46 -1.11 16.39
N ASP A 255 -1.85 -1.02 17.66
CA ASP A 255 -3.13 -1.56 18.14
C ASP A 255 -4.31 -0.91 17.42
N SER A 256 -4.27 0.40 17.23
CA SER A 256 -5.31 1.11 16.47
C SER A 256 -5.42 0.61 15.03
N ALA A 257 -4.29 0.37 14.34
CA ALA A 257 -4.30 -0.16 12.97
C ALA A 257 -4.72 -1.63 12.89
N VAL A 258 -4.40 -2.44 13.91
CA VAL A 258 -4.86 -3.84 14.03
C VAL A 258 -6.37 -3.89 14.29
N ASP A 259 -6.87 -3.10 15.23
CA ASP A 259 -8.29 -3.03 15.57
C ASP A 259 -9.13 -2.51 14.40
N ALA A 260 -8.59 -1.58 13.60
CA ALA A 260 -9.22 -1.10 12.37
C ALA A 260 -9.15 -2.12 11.22
N GLY A 261 -8.41 -3.23 11.36
CA GLY A 261 -8.28 -4.27 10.35
C GLY A 261 -7.30 -3.95 9.22
N PHE A 262 -6.45 -2.94 9.39
CA PHE A 262 -5.47 -2.49 8.39
C PHE A 262 -4.07 -3.10 8.58
N ILE A 263 -3.80 -3.70 9.75
CA ILE A 263 -2.61 -4.50 10.02
C ILE A 263 -3.05 -5.84 10.61
N ARG A 264 -2.35 -6.94 10.26
CA ARG A 264 -2.63 -8.25 10.87
C ARG A 264 -2.07 -8.29 12.30
N PRO A 265 -2.75 -8.97 13.26
CA PRO A 265 -2.23 -9.07 14.62
C PRO A 265 -0.78 -9.58 14.70
N ALA A 266 -0.42 -10.60 13.91
CA ALA A 266 0.95 -11.13 13.86
C ALA A 266 1.98 -10.10 13.37
N ASP A 267 1.60 -9.27 12.40
CA ASP A 267 2.45 -8.20 11.89
C ASP A 267 2.59 -7.07 12.92
N GLY A 268 1.51 -6.77 13.65
CA GLY A 268 1.53 -5.82 14.76
C GLY A 268 2.54 -6.22 15.84
N GLU A 269 2.59 -7.50 16.19
CA GLU A 269 3.59 -8.00 17.16
C GLU A 269 5.03 -7.86 16.65
N LEU A 270 5.30 -8.04 15.34
CA LEU A 270 6.62 -7.80 14.76
C LEU A 270 7.01 -6.32 14.84
N ILE A 271 6.10 -5.40 14.51
CA ILE A 271 6.31 -3.95 14.60
C ILE A 271 6.65 -3.54 16.04
N LYS A 272 5.85 -4.01 17.00
CA LYS A 272 6.06 -3.77 18.43
C LYS A 272 7.36 -4.36 18.95
N ALA A 273 7.73 -5.57 18.50
CA ALA A 273 9.00 -6.20 18.86
C ALA A 273 10.19 -5.40 18.34
N GLN A 274 10.13 -4.91 17.10
CA GLN A 274 11.18 -4.08 16.52
C GLN A 274 11.37 -2.77 17.28
N ALA A 275 10.28 -2.09 17.66
CA ALA A 275 10.37 -0.84 18.42
C ALA A 275 11.13 -0.99 19.76
N ARG A 276 11.07 -2.18 20.38
CA ARG A 276 11.75 -2.48 21.65
C ARG A 276 13.24 -2.72 21.50
N VAL A 277 13.72 -3.04 20.30
CA VAL A 277 15.15 -3.26 20.01
C VAL A 277 15.75 -2.18 19.10
N SER A 278 14.91 -1.30 18.55
CA SER A 278 15.31 -0.17 17.72
C SER A 278 16.22 0.80 18.46
N ASP A 279 17.20 1.34 17.73
CA ASP A 279 18.06 2.44 18.17
C ASP A 279 17.65 3.78 17.52
N ALA A 280 16.48 3.84 16.87
CA ALA A 280 15.98 5.04 16.22
C ALA A 280 15.72 6.20 17.18
N VAL A 281 15.41 5.91 18.46
CA VAL A 281 15.24 6.92 19.50
C VAL A 281 16.28 6.67 20.58
N GLY A 282 16.94 7.75 21.03
CA GLY A 282 17.93 7.71 22.10
C GLY A 282 17.40 7.10 23.41
N PRO A 283 18.29 6.78 24.35
CA PRO A 283 17.94 6.17 25.63
C PRO A 283 16.97 7.02 26.47
#